data_AF-A0A7I7RTG6-F1
#
_entry.id   AF-A0A7I7RTG6-F1
#
_cell.length_a   1.000
_cell.length_b   1.000
_cell.length_c   1.000
_cell.angle_alpha   90.00
_cell.angle_beta   90.00
_cell.angle_gamma   90.00
#
_symmetry.space_group_name_H-M   'P 1'
#
loop_
_entity.id
_entity.type
_entity.pdbx_description
1 polymer ?
#
loop_
_entity_poly.entity_id
_entity_poly.type
_entity_poly.pdbx_seq_one_letter_code
_entity_poly.pdbx_strand_id
1 'polypeptide(L)'
;MTAYDSVAAGRTGLPWPDLTDAGAVSMLQTLRTAAGPTTVEPAFHVVLPVPGDVRGLAPGTQFQTDAITAGEAIVVTSARGDAVGLVPDFVYDDDADYDVEAEYGDPLALSWTVYSLPTAPIADYHDLGQAELDLRSAVRSAADALGTLRAGTVGADVADPRGLVEQILESGSAHMAPEHAPARALRVLENAARVDAIITVSSGLMPIGLQTTHDMQIANDALRPLTGVVRSARLAAVGAILQSAWRD
;
A
#
# COMPACT_ATOMS: atom_id res chain seq x y z
N MET A 1 13.46 -9.14 10.42
CA MET A 1 14.04 -7.78 10.30
C MET A 1 15.51 -7.91 9.95
N THR A 2 15.99 -7.19 8.93
CA THR A 2 17.39 -7.23 8.48
C THR A 2 17.88 -5.80 8.22
N ALA A 3 19.16 -5.51 8.49
CA ALA A 3 19.77 -4.25 8.03
C ALA A 3 20.32 -4.46 6.62
N TYR A 4 20.19 -3.46 5.74
CA TYR A 4 20.78 -3.49 4.39
C TYR A 4 22.27 -3.12 4.41
N ASP A 5 22.64 -2.21 5.32
CA ASP A 5 23.99 -1.68 5.46
C ASP A 5 24.35 -1.48 6.94
N SER A 6 25.65 -1.28 7.21
CA SER A 6 26.15 -1.10 8.57
C SER A 6 25.68 0.18 9.26
N VAL A 7 25.29 1.21 8.48
CA VAL A 7 24.76 2.47 9.01
C VAL A 7 23.32 2.27 9.49
N ALA A 8 22.51 1.52 8.75
CA ALA A 8 21.16 1.12 9.12
C ALA A 8 21.19 0.28 10.40
N ALA A 9 22.12 -0.68 10.47
CA ALA A 9 22.37 -1.47 11.67
C ALA A 9 22.70 -0.58 12.87
N GLY A 10 23.63 0.38 12.72
CA GLY A 10 23.97 1.33 13.77
C GLY A 10 22.81 2.24 14.22
N ARG A 11 21.95 2.66 13.28
CA ARG A 11 20.77 3.50 13.56
C ARG A 11 19.61 2.77 14.23
N THR A 12 19.58 1.43 14.15
CA THR A 12 18.42 0.64 14.58
C THR A 12 18.73 -0.40 15.66
N GLY A 13 20.02 -0.72 15.85
CA GLY A 13 20.46 -1.78 16.75
C GLY A 13 20.29 -3.19 16.18
N LEU A 14 20.03 -3.32 14.87
CA LEU A 14 19.96 -4.61 14.19
C LEU A 14 21.36 -5.23 14.02
N PRO A 15 21.49 -6.57 14.06
CA PRO A 15 22.74 -7.23 13.75
C PRO A 15 23.09 -7.06 12.26
N TRP A 16 24.39 -6.98 11.98
CA TRP A 16 24.95 -6.94 10.63
C TRP A 16 26.37 -7.51 10.65
N PRO A 17 26.77 -8.39 9.69
CA PRO A 17 26.00 -8.88 8.55
C PRO A 17 25.08 -10.08 8.86
N ASP A 18 25.03 -10.53 10.12
CA ASP A 18 24.29 -11.73 10.48
C ASP A 18 22.77 -11.52 10.41
N LEU A 19 22.08 -12.44 9.73
CA LEU A 19 20.62 -12.49 9.63
C LEU A 19 20.07 -13.23 10.86
N THR A 20 19.27 -12.52 11.66
CA THR A 20 18.48 -13.15 12.74
C THR A 20 17.02 -13.17 12.35
N ASP A 21 16.34 -14.30 12.55
CA ASP A 21 14.87 -14.39 12.52
C ASP A 21 14.29 -13.60 13.69
N ALA A 22 14.22 -12.29 13.45
CA ALA A 22 13.79 -11.30 14.40
C ALA A 22 12.29 -11.07 14.17
N GLY A 23 11.47 -11.71 15.01
CA GLY A 23 10.01 -11.55 15.02
C GLY A 23 9.56 -10.12 15.44
N ALA A 24 8.25 -9.95 15.68
CA ALA A 24 7.62 -8.63 15.91
C ALA A 24 8.30 -7.73 16.98
N VAL A 25 8.90 -8.32 18.02
CA VAL A 25 9.64 -7.58 19.07
C VAL A 25 10.80 -6.77 18.48
N SER A 26 11.51 -7.34 17.50
CA SER A 26 12.65 -6.67 16.87
C SER A 26 12.21 -5.54 15.97
N MET A 27 11.04 -5.64 15.34
CA MET A 27 10.44 -4.53 14.59
C MET A 27 10.12 -3.35 15.51
N LEU A 28 9.45 -3.59 16.64
CA LEU A 28 9.14 -2.53 17.62
C LEU A 28 10.40 -1.87 18.19
N GLN A 29 11.42 -2.67 18.50
CA GLN A 29 12.72 -2.14 18.94
C GLN A 29 13.36 -1.29 17.84
N THR A 30 13.40 -1.79 16.60
CA THR A 30 13.96 -1.07 15.45
C THR A 30 13.27 0.29 15.25
N LEU A 31 11.93 0.29 15.24
CA LEU A 31 11.14 1.52 15.07
C LEU A 31 11.37 2.51 16.22
N ARG A 32 11.42 2.03 17.48
CA ARG A 32 11.67 2.89 18.64
C ARG A 32 13.08 3.50 18.62
N THR A 33 14.09 2.70 18.27
CA THR A 33 15.48 3.17 18.17
C THR A 33 15.61 4.20 17.04
N ALA A 34 15.02 3.93 15.87
CA ALA A 34 15.05 4.81 14.72
C ALA A 34 14.30 6.14 14.94
N ALA A 35 13.12 6.09 15.55
CA ALA A 35 12.32 7.29 15.84
C ALA A 35 12.98 8.17 16.90
N GLY A 36 13.63 7.56 17.89
CA GLY A 36 14.21 8.27 19.01
C GLY A 36 13.14 8.80 19.99
N PRO A 37 13.42 9.91 20.71
CA PRO A 37 12.48 10.49 21.66
C PRO A 37 11.17 10.94 20.99
N THR A 38 10.05 10.79 21.69
CA THR A 38 8.73 11.22 21.21
C THR A 38 8.73 12.71 20.86
N THR A 39 8.12 13.05 19.72
CA THR A 39 7.94 14.43 19.26
C THR A 39 6.45 14.79 19.18
N VAL A 40 6.16 16.04 18.82
CA VAL A 40 4.79 16.56 18.62
C VAL A 40 4.15 16.01 17.34
N GLU A 41 4.95 15.41 16.44
CA GLU A 41 4.51 14.82 15.19
C GLU A 41 4.90 13.34 15.10
N PRO A 42 4.18 12.53 14.29
CA PRO A 42 4.53 11.14 14.06
C PRO A 42 5.90 11.04 13.39
N ALA A 43 6.78 10.20 13.96
CA ALA A 43 8.12 9.96 13.42
C ALA A 43 8.12 9.05 12.18
N PHE A 44 6.98 8.45 11.83
CA PHE A 44 6.86 7.47 10.76
C PHE A 44 5.76 7.86 9.78
N HIS A 45 6.03 7.62 8.50
CA HIS A 45 5.05 7.77 7.43
C HIS A 45 5.15 6.58 6.47
N VAL A 46 3.99 6.22 5.91
CA VAL A 46 3.87 5.18 4.89
C VAL A 46 4.01 5.84 3.52
N VAL A 47 4.68 5.16 2.61
CA VAL A 47 4.78 5.55 1.20
C VAL A 47 4.31 4.38 0.33
N LEU A 48 3.56 4.68 -0.73
CA LEU A 48 3.04 3.70 -1.68
C LEU A 48 3.58 4.03 -3.09
N PRO A 49 4.89 3.88 -3.36
CA PRO A 49 5.46 4.32 -4.62
C PRO A 49 4.99 3.47 -5.81
N VAL A 50 4.95 4.07 -6.99
CA VAL A 50 4.76 3.36 -8.26
C VAL A 50 5.74 3.91 -9.31
N PRO A 51 6.04 3.17 -10.39
CA PRO A 51 6.79 3.72 -11.51
C PRO A 51 6.19 5.04 -12.00
N GLY A 52 6.98 6.12 -11.93
CA GLY A 52 6.57 7.47 -12.34
C GLY A 52 6.08 8.38 -11.21
N ASP A 53 5.77 7.85 -10.01
CA ASP A 53 5.45 8.65 -8.83
C ASP A 53 6.14 8.10 -7.57
N VAL A 54 7.28 8.73 -7.25
CA VAL A 54 8.25 8.32 -6.22
C VAL A 54 8.32 9.34 -5.07
N ARG A 55 7.29 10.17 -4.92
CA ARG A 55 7.21 11.16 -3.83
C ARG A 55 7.29 10.46 -2.48
N GLY A 56 8.00 11.06 -1.53
CA GLY A 56 8.27 10.47 -0.22
C GLY A 56 9.48 9.52 -0.16
N LEU A 57 10.13 9.21 -1.29
CA LEU A 57 11.36 8.40 -1.31
C LEU A 57 12.64 9.24 -1.38
N ALA A 58 13.74 8.70 -0.86
CA ALA A 58 15.08 9.29 -1.00
C ALA A 58 15.66 8.96 -2.39
N PRO A 59 15.81 9.93 -3.31
CA PRO A 59 16.16 9.66 -4.70
C PRO A 59 17.57 9.11 -4.86
N GLY A 60 17.77 8.21 -5.82
CA GLY A 60 19.08 7.62 -6.16
C GLY A 60 19.60 6.61 -5.14
N THR A 61 18.75 6.10 -4.26
CA THR A 61 19.11 5.12 -3.22
C THR A 61 18.63 3.72 -3.57
N GLN A 62 19.28 2.69 -3.02
CA GLN A 62 18.76 1.32 -3.11
C GLN A 62 17.36 1.21 -2.47
N PHE A 63 17.13 1.91 -1.36
CA PHE A 63 15.81 2.02 -0.74
C PHE A 63 14.74 2.45 -1.73
N GLN A 64 15.02 3.43 -2.59
CA GLN A 64 14.06 3.85 -3.61
C GLN A 64 13.73 2.73 -4.59
N THR A 65 14.74 2.03 -5.11
CA THR A 65 14.57 0.94 -6.07
C THR A 65 13.73 -0.19 -5.47
N ASP A 66 14.06 -0.59 -4.25
CA ASP A 66 13.42 -1.72 -3.59
C ASP A 66 12.01 -1.35 -3.11
N ALA A 67 11.79 -0.12 -2.63
CA ALA A 67 10.47 0.40 -2.30
C ALA A 67 9.55 0.48 -3.54
N ILE A 68 10.06 0.91 -4.71
CA ILE A 68 9.29 0.91 -5.96
C ILE A 68 8.92 -0.51 -6.38
N THR A 69 9.85 -1.45 -6.21
CA THR A 69 9.63 -2.87 -6.53
C THR A 69 8.56 -3.48 -5.62
N ALA A 70 8.64 -3.22 -4.32
CA ALA A 70 7.65 -3.69 -3.35
C ALA A 70 6.31 -2.96 -3.46
N GLY A 71 6.28 -1.75 -4.02
CA GLY A 71 5.08 -0.89 -4.10
C GLY A 71 4.69 -0.22 -2.78
N GLU A 72 5.40 -0.53 -1.70
CA GLU A 72 5.18 0.04 -0.37
C GLU A 72 6.48 0.11 0.43
N ALA A 73 6.56 1.12 1.31
CA ALA A 73 7.61 1.24 2.29
C ALA A 73 7.16 2.10 3.48
N ILE A 74 7.95 2.03 4.56
CA ILE A 74 7.84 2.93 5.71
C ILE A 74 9.11 3.76 5.78
N VAL A 75 8.96 5.06 6.06
CA VAL A 75 10.09 5.91 6.39
C VAL A 75 9.95 6.37 7.84
N VAL A 76 11.03 6.21 8.61
CA VAL A 76 11.12 6.72 9.97
C VAL A 76 12.13 7.86 9.98
N THR A 77 11.71 9.03 10.42
CA THR A 77 12.54 10.23 10.58
C THR A 77 12.58 10.61 12.06
N SER A 78 13.79 10.65 12.61
CA SER A 78 14.02 11.08 13.99
C SER A 78 13.94 12.61 14.13
N ALA A 79 13.75 13.08 15.35
CA ALA A 79 13.82 14.51 15.69
C ALA A 79 15.16 15.20 15.32
N ARG A 80 16.22 14.40 15.12
CA ARG A 80 17.57 14.89 14.76
C ARG A 80 17.79 14.97 13.24
N GLY A 81 16.81 14.55 12.44
CA GLY A 81 16.90 14.51 10.99
C GLY A 81 17.55 13.24 10.42
N ASP A 82 18.00 12.31 11.28
CA ASP A 82 18.37 10.97 10.83
C ASP A 82 17.12 10.23 10.36
N ALA A 83 17.22 9.49 9.26
CA ALA A 83 16.13 8.70 8.72
C ALA A 83 16.56 7.29 8.30
N VAL A 84 15.63 6.36 8.43
CA VAL A 84 15.73 5.00 7.88
C VAL A 84 14.50 4.68 7.07
N GLY A 85 14.70 3.88 6.02
CA GLY A 85 13.62 3.33 5.21
C GLY A 85 13.44 1.85 5.51
N LEU A 86 12.22 1.36 5.53
CA LEU A 86 11.89 -0.05 5.70
C LEU A 86 11.09 -0.51 4.48
N VAL A 87 11.54 -1.57 3.83
CA VAL A 87 10.85 -2.20 2.70
C VAL A 87 10.38 -3.58 3.14
N PRO A 88 9.09 -3.91 3.00
CA PRO A 88 8.58 -5.24 3.30
C PRO A 88 8.94 -6.22 2.18
N ASP A 89 9.07 -7.48 2.55
CA ASP A 89 9.25 -8.60 1.65
C ASP A 89 8.34 -9.74 2.11
N PHE A 90 7.44 -10.16 1.22
CA PHE A 90 6.41 -11.15 1.50
C PHE A 90 6.89 -12.51 0.98
N VAL A 91 7.00 -13.48 1.89
CA VAL A 91 7.39 -14.85 1.55
C VAL A 91 6.11 -15.65 1.32
N TYR A 92 6.00 -16.23 0.14
CA TYR A 92 4.88 -17.08 -0.26
C TYR A 92 5.30 -18.56 -0.25
N ASP A 93 4.32 -19.47 -0.26
CA ASP A 93 4.58 -20.90 -0.39
C ASP A 93 4.95 -21.24 -1.83
N ASP A 94 6.19 -21.65 -2.07
CA ASP A 94 6.66 -22.05 -3.39
C ASP A 94 6.07 -23.42 -3.84
N ASP A 95 5.52 -24.20 -2.89
CA ASP A 95 5.00 -25.56 -3.10
C ASP A 95 3.46 -25.63 -3.14
N ALA A 96 2.75 -24.49 -3.09
CA ALA A 96 1.31 -24.47 -3.30
C ALA A 96 1.03 -24.97 -4.73
N ASP A 97 0.41 -26.16 -4.85
CA ASP A 97 -0.05 -26.69 -6.14
C ASP A 97 -0.73 -25.57 -6.90
N TYR A 98 -0.31 -25.34 -8.15
CA TYR A 98 -0.84 -24.32 -9.06
C TYR A 98 -2.31 -24.60 -9.40
N ASP A 99 -3.20 -24.60 -8.43
CA ASP A 99 -4.61 -24.42 -8.65
C ASP A 99 -4.76 -22.98 -9.17
N VAL A 100 -5.12 -22.89 -10.44
CA VAL A 100 -5.26 -21.65 -11.22
C VAL A 100 -6.30 -20.70 -10.59
N GLU A 101 -7.02 -21.14 -9.57
CA GLU A 101 -7.98 -20.36 -8.77
C GLU A 101 -7.34 -19.60 -7.59
N ALA A 102 -6.09 -19.88 -7.23
CA ALA A 102 -5.39 -19.28 -6.08
C ALA A 102 -4.17 -18.43 -6.47
N GLU A 103 -4.28 -17.58 -7.50
CA GLU A 103 -3.26 -16.56 -7.84
C GLU A 103 -3.04 -15.50 -6.72
N TYR A 104 -3.76 -15.62 -5.59
CA TYR A 104 -3.71 -14.74 -4.43
C TYR A 104 -3.54 -15.54 -3.13
N GLY A 105 -2.49 -16.37 -3.03
CA GLY A 105 -2.15 -17.07 -1.78
C GLY A 105 -1.79 -16.09 -0.66
N ASP A 106 -2.22 -16.40 0.57
CA ASP A 106 -1.82 -15.61 1.74
C ASP A 106 -0.30 -15.76 1.98
N PRO A 107 0.43 -14.68 2.29
CA PRO A 107 1.86 -14.76 2.56
C PRO A 107 2.13 -15.60 3.82
N LEU A 108 3.09 -16.52 3.72
CA LEU A 108 3.55 -17.38 4.82
C LEU A 108 4.31 -16.58 5.89
N ALA A 109 5.11 -15.61 5.46
CA ALA A 109 5.88 -14.76 6.35
C ALA A 109 6.07 -13.36 5.77
N LEU A 110 6.25 -12.39 6.67
CA LEU A 110 6.59 -11.01 6.34
C LEU A 110 7.98 -10.70 6.92
N SER A 111 8.91 -10.37 6.04
CA SER A 111 10.24 -9.89 6.37
C SER A 111 10.36 -8.39 6.05
N TRP A 112 11.37 -7.73 6.63
CA TRP A 112 11.58 -6.29 6.45
C TRP A 112 13.06 -6.02 6.36
N THR A 113 13.44 -5.26 5.32
CA THR A 113 14.81 -4.79 5.11
C THR A 113 14.90 -3.31 5.45
N VAL A 114 15.90 -2.94 6.26
CA VAL A 114 16.08 -1.58 6.78
C VAL A 114 17.28 -0.89 6.14
N TYR A 115 17.07 0.29 5.59
CA TYR A 115 18.04 1.09 4.85
C TYR A 115 18.40 2.35 5.61
N SER A 116 19.67 2.74 5.57
CA SER A 116 20.06 4.08 5.99
C SER A 116 19.69 5.08 4.89
N LEU A 117 19.02 6.17 5.25
CA LEU A 117 18.72 7.24 4.30
C LEU A 117 19.75 8.37 4.44
N PRO A 118 20.28 8.90 3.31
CA PRO A 118 21.26 9.99 3.35
C PRO A 118 20.64 11.31 3.81
N THR A 119 19.33 11.48 3.61
CA THR A 119 18.56 12.64 4.05
C THR A 119 17.13 12.19 4.32
N ALA A 120 16.49 12.77 5.34
CA ALA A 120 15.08 12.55 5.59
C ALA A 120 14.23 13.04 4.39
N PRO A 121 13.48 12.15 3.72
CA PRO A 121 12.60 12.57 2.64
C PRO A 121 11.43 13.37 3.24
N ILE A 122 10.94 14.35 2.46
CA ILE A 122 9.77 15.13 2.84
C ILE A 122 8.55 14.25 2.58
N ALA A 123 7.78 13.98 3.65
CA ALA A 123 6.51 13.28 3.54
C ALA A 123 5.52 14.10 2.71
N ASP A 124 4.83 13.46 1.77
CA ASP A 124 3.77 14.13 1.01
C ASP A 124 2.52 14.29 1.89
N TYR A 125 1.88 15.45 1.81
CA TYR A 125 0.69 15.73 2.60
C TYR A 125 -0.57 15.44 1.78
N HIS A 126 -1.38 14.51 2.28
CA HIS A 126 -2.69 14.21 1.70
C HIS A 126 -3.80 14.63 2.66
N ASP A 127 -4.59 15.64 2.27
CA ASP A 127 -5.78 16.02 3.02
C ASP A 127 -6.85 14.92 2.92
N LEU A 128 -7.34 14.46 4.07
CA LEU A 128 -8.34 13.39 4.14
C LEU A 128 -9.65 13.77 3.45
N GLY A 129 -10.07 15.03 3.56
CA GLY A 129 -11.32 15.50 2.96
C GLY A 129 -11.25 15.56 1.44
N GLN A 130 -10.14 16.10 0.92
CA GLN A 130 -9.87 16.16 -0.51
C GLN A 130 -9.72 14.77 -1.11
N ALA A 131 -8.94 13.88 -0.47
CA ALA A 131 -8.75 12.52 -0.97
C ALA A 131 -10.06 11.71 -0.98
N GLU A 132 -10.93 11.90 0.01
CA GLU A 132 -12.26 11.29 0.05
C GLU A 132 -13.17 11.81 -1.08
N LEU A 133 -13.12 13.12 -1.37
CA LEU A 133 -13.85 13.73 -2.48
C LEU A 133 -13.36 13.20 -3.83
N ASP A 134 -12.04 13.18 -4.03
CA ASP A 134 -11.39 12.70 -5.25
C ASP A 134 -11.73 11.24 -5.50
N LEU A 135 -11.71 10.39 -4.46
CA LEU A 135 -12.11 8.98 -4.56
C LEU A 135 -13.55 8.83 -5.04
N ARG A 136 -14.49 9.58 -4.45
CA ARG A 136 -15.89 9.54 -4.89
C ARG A 136 -16.08 10.04 -6.32
N SER A 137 -15.36 11.09 -6.69
CA SER A 137 -15.42 11.66 -8.04
C SER A 137 -14.88 10.67 -9.06
N ALA A 138 -13.71 10.07 -8.81
CA ALA A 138 -13.08 9.12 -9.71
C ALA A 138 -13.92 7.85 -9.89
N VAL A 139 -14.49 7.31 -8.80
CA VAL A 139 -15.39 6.13 -8.87
C VAL A 139 -16.63 6.44 -9.71
N ARG A 140 -17.22 7.62 -9.56
CA ARG A 140 -18.36 8.04 -10.38
C ARG A 140 -17.98 8.15 -11.86
N SER A 141 -16.88 8.83 -12.18
CA SER A 141 -16.41 8.98 -13.55
C SER A 141 -16.09 7.63 -14.22
N ALA A 142 -15.47 6.70 -13.48
CA ALA A 142 -15.20 5.35 -13.98
C ALA A 142 -16.49 4.56 -14.21
N ALA A 143 -17.46 4.64 -13.29
CA ALA A 143 -18.75 3.98 -13.44
C ALA A 143 -19.54 4.53 -14.65
N ASP A 144 -19.51 5.85 -14.87
CA ASP A 144 -20.13 6.49 -16.03
C ASP A 144 -19.46 5.99 -17.33
N ALA A 145 -18.12 6.00 -17.40
CA ALA A 145 -17.37 5.52 -18.56
C ALA A 145 -17.66 4.04 -18.86
N LEU A 146 -17.61 3.16 -17.86
CA LEU A 146 -17.91 1.73 -18.02
C LEU A 146 -19.38 1.46 -18.35
N GLY A 147 -20.29 2.28 -17.82
CA GLY A 147 -21.72 2.21 -18.15
C GLY A 147 -21.98 2.48 -19.64
N THR A 148 -21.28 3.46 -20.23
CA THR A 148 -21.38 3.72 -21.68
C THR A 148 -20.88 2.56 -22.53
N LEU A 149 -19.83 1.85 -22.10
CA LEU A 149 -19.29 0.67 -22.79
C LEU A 149 -20.24 -0.55 -22.73
N ARG A 150 -20.89 -0.78 -21.57
CA ARG A 150 -21.83 -1.90 -21.39
C ARG A 150 -23.14 -1.74 -22.14
N ALA A 151 -23.56 -0.51 -22.45
CA ALA A 151 -24.78 -0.27 -23.21
C ALA A 151 -24.76 -0.87 -24.64
N GLY A 152 -23.60 -1.30 -25.15
CA GLY A 152 -23.43 -1.94 -26.46
C GLY A 152 -23.12 -3.44 -26.46
N THR A 153 -22.99 -4.10 -25.29
CA THR A 153 -22.50 -5.48 -25.18
C THR A 153 -23.47 -6.40 -24.42
N VAL A 154 -23.79 -7.56 -24.99
CA VAL A 154 -24.57 -8.61 -24.32
C VAL A 154 -23.62 -9.39 -23.41
N GLY A 155 -23.97 -9.47 -22.12
CA GLY A 155 -23.06 -9.90 -21.05
C GLY A 155 -22.41 -11.27 -21.27
N ALA A 156 -21.09 -11.31 -21.14
CA ALA A 156 -20.37 -12.55 -20.89
C ALA A 156 -20.68 -13.01 -19.45
N ASP A 157 -20.89 -14.32 -19.27
CA ASP A 157 -21.08 -14.95 -17.97
C ASP A 157 -19.71 -14.96 -17.25
N VAL A 158 -19.50 -13.99 -16.38
CA VAL A 158 -18.28 -13.87 -15.57
C VAL A 158 -18.58 -14.49 -14.21
N ALA A 159 -17.69 -15.38 -13.75
CA ALA A 159 -17.70 -15.97 -12.41
C ALA A 159 -17.99 -14.91 -11.34
N ASP A 160 -18.79 -15.25 -10.31
CA ASP A 160 -19.34 -14.34 -9.30
C ASP A 160 -18.33 -13.25 -8.84
N PRO A 161 -18.34 -12.05 -9.45
CA PRO A 161 -17.31 -11.05 -9.22
C PRO A 161 -17.48 -10.38 -7.86
N ARG A 162 -18.68 -10.49 -7.26
CA ARG A 162 -18.93 -9.96 -5.92
C ARG A 162 -18.31 -10.86 -4.87
N GLY A 163 -18.48 -12.19 -5.01
CA GLY A 163 -17.83 -13.17 -4.15
C GLY A 163 -16.31 -13.02 -4.14
N LEU A 164 -15.69 -12.81 -5.31
CA LEU A 164 -14.24 -12.58 -5.40
C LEU A 164 -13.79 -11.29 -4.71
N VAL A 165 -14.55 -10.20 -4.84
CA VAL A 165 -14.24 -8.94 -4.12
C VAL A 165 -14.38 -9.14 -2.61
N GLU A 166 -15.40 -9.85 -2.15
CA GLU A 166 -15.60 -10.17 -0.72
C GLU A 166 -14.45 -11.02 -0.19
N GLN A 167 -14.00 -12.03 -0.93
CA GLN A 167 -12.86 -12.86 -0.56
C GLN A 167 -11.56 -12.05 -0.37
N ILE A 168 -11.25 -11.13 -1.30
CA ILE A 168 -10.08 -10.24 -1.17
C ILE A 168 -10.20 -9.31 0.06
N LEU A 169 -11.41 -8.83 0.35
CA LEU A 169 -11.62 -7.98 1.52
C LEU A 169 -11.52 -8.75 2.83
N GLU A 170 -11.98 -10.01 2.87
CA GLU A 170 -11.89 -10.86 4.05
C GLU A 170 -10.45 -11.21 4.40
N SER A 171 -9.59 -11.54 3.42
CA SER A 171 -8.17 -11.80 3.68
C SER A 171 -7.44 -10.59 4.28
N GLY A 172 -7.80 -9.38 3.84
CA GLY A 172 -7.23 -8.13 4.37
C GLY A 172 -7.83 -7.64 5.70
N SER A 173 -8.90 -8.25 6.20
CA SER A 173 -9.67 -7.75 7.37
C SER A 173 -9.17 -8.25 8.73
N ALA A 174 -8.08 -9.02 8.78
CA ALA A 174 -7.57 -9.60 10.04
C ALA A 174 -6.96 -8.57 11.01
N HIS A 175 -6.77 -7.32 10.59
CA HIS A 175 -6.07 -6.30 11.38
C HIS A 175 -7.02 -5.43 12.19
N MET A 176 -6.75 -5.32 13.50
CA MET A 176 -7.48 -4.40 14.38
C MET A 176 -6.96 -2.97 14.20
N ALA A 177 -7.86 -2.03 13.91
CA ALA A 177 -7.54 -0.61 13.88
C ALA A 177 -7.24 -0.09 15.30
N PRO A 178 -6.31 0.89 15.45
CA PRO A 178 -6.07 1.51 16.74
C PRO A 178 -7.31 2.21 17.31
N GLU A 179 -7.48 2.22 18.63
CA GLU A 179 -8.66 2.81 19.30
C GLU A 179 -8.86 4.32 19.04
N HIS A 180 -7.76 5.03 18.78
CA HIS A 180 -7.73 6.46 18.49
C HIS A 180 -7.99 6.77 17.00
N ALA A 181 -8.18 5.75 16.16
CA ALA A 181 -8.40 5.94 14.74
C ALA A 181 -9.72 6.69 14.47
N PRO A 182 -9.70 7.83 13.74
CA PRO A 182 -10.92 8.56 13.46
C PRO A 182 -11.85 7.73 12.57
N ALA A 183 -13.14 7.61 12.93
CA ALA A 183 -14.12 6.84 12.16
C ALA A 183 -14.19 7.26 10.68
N ARG A 184 -13.98 8.56 10.38
CA ARG A 184 -13.92 9.06 9.01
C ARG A 184 -12.74 8.48 8.23
N ALA A 185 -11.56 8.36 8.85
CA ALA A 185 -10.37 7.83 8.21
C ALA A 185 -10.53 6.32 7.93
N LEU A 186 -11.06 5.56 8.89
CA LEU A 186 -11.38 4.15 8.71
C LEU A 186 -12.33 3.92 7.53
N ARG A 187 -13.42 4.69 7.46
CA ARG A 187 -14.36 4.61 6.33
C ARG A 187 -13.70 4.93 4.98
N VAL A 188 -12.76 5.88 4.92
CA VAL A 188 -12.02 6.19 3.69
C VAL A 188 -11.11 5.03 3.31
N LEU A 189 -10.43 4.43 4.28
CA LEU A 189 -9.55 3.28 4.08
C LEU A 189 -10.33 2.05 3.58
N GLU A 190 -11.47 1.74 4.20
CA GLU A 190 -12.37 0.66 3.79
C GLU A 190 -12.92 0.86 2.37
N ASN A 191 -13.33 2.09 2.03
CA ASN A 191 -13.78 2.40 0.68
C ASN A 191 -12.65 2.27 -0.34
N ALA A 192 -11.44 2.73 0.00
CA ALA A 192 -10.28 2.59 -0.85
C ALA A 192 -9.94 1.11 -1.08
N ALA A 193 -9.93 0.28 -0.02
CA ALA A 193 -9.70 -1.16 -0.12
C ALA A 193 -10.75 -1.87 -0.98
N ARG A 194 -12.03 -1.51 -0.84
CA ARG A 194 -13.10 -2.05 -1.69
C ARG A 194 -12.93 -1.70 -3.16
N VAL A 195 -12.56 -0.45 -3.45
CA VAL A 195 -12.31 -0.01 -4.84
C VAL A 195 -11.07 -0.71 -5.41
N ASP A 196 -10.00 -0.86 -4.60
CA ASP A 196 -8.80 -1.61 -4.97
C ASP A 196 -9.13 -3.06 -5.32
N ALA A 197 -9.90 -3.75 -4.47
CA ALA A 197 -10.37 -5.11 -4.73
C ALA A 197 -11.21 -5.21 -6.01
N ILE A 198 -12.09 -4.24 -6.29
CA ILE A 198 -12.84 -4.18 -7.55
C ILE A 198 -11.89 -4.05 -8.75
N ILE A 199 -10.86 -3.20 -8.65
CA ILE A 199 -9.86 -3.03 -9.72
C ILE A 199 -9.11 -4.34 -9.94
N THR A 200 -8.60 -4.97 -8.88
CA THR A 200 -7.88 -6.26 -8.92
C THR A 200 -8.71 -7.34 -9.58
N VAL A 201 -9.95 -7.53 -9.10
CA VAL A 201 -10.90 -8.50 -9.67
C VAL A 201 -11.20 -8.16 -11.14
N SER A 202 -11.41 -6.88 -11.46
CA SER A 202 -11.67 -6.47 -12.84
C SER A 202 -10.47 -6.70 -13.77
N SER A 203 -9.24 -6.54 -13.29
CA SER A 203 -8.03 -6.83 -14.07
C SER A 203 -7.83 -8.33 -14.30
N GLY A 204 -8.10 -9.18 -13.31
CA GLY A 204 -8.01 -10.64 -13.44
C GLY A 204 -9.17 -11.24 -14.26
N LEU A 205 -10.35 -10.63 -14.19
CA LEU A 205 -11.54 -11.06 -14.91
C LEU A 205 -11.71 -10.40 -16.29
N MET A 206 -10.70 -9.69 -16.80
CA MET A 206 -10.78 -9.00 -18.10
C MET A 206 -11.38 -9.95 -19.15
N PRO A 207 -12.62 -9.70 -19.62
CA PRO A 207 -13.36 -10.70 -20.35
C PRO A 207 -12.64 -11.09 -21.64
N ILE A 208 -12.52 -12.40 -21.87
CA ILE A 208 -12.31 -12.96 -23.22
C ILE A 208 -13.44 -12.47 -24.18
N GLY A 209 -14.55 -11.97 -23.63
CA GLY A 209 -15.67 -11.36 -24.34
C GLY A 209 -15.53 -9.89 -24.77
N LEU A 210 -14.44 -9.17 -24.46
CA LEU A 210 -14.15 -7.94 -25.20
C LEU A 210 -13.67 -8.32 -26.60
N GLN A 211 -14.63 -8.35 -27.54
CA GLN A 211 -14.44 -8.80 -28.92
C GLN A 211 -13.36 -7.98 -29.68
N THR A 212 -12.96 -6.81 -29.17
CA THR A 212 -11.94 -5.96 -29.79
C THR A 212 -10.94 -5.38 -28.78
N THR A 213 -9.67 -5.27 -29.18
CA THR A 213 -8.59 -4.61 -28.41
C THR A 213 -8.92 -3.17 -28.01
N HIS A 214 -9.78 -2.49 -28.78
CA HIS A 214 -10.15 -1.09 -28.55
C HIS A 214 -11.00 -0.91 -27.31
N ASP A 215 -12.01 -1.75 -27.12
CA ASP A 215 -12.89 -1.68 -25.95
C ASP A 215 -12.12 -2.00 -24.66
N MET A 216 -11.11 -2.89 -24.72
CA MET A 216 -10.21 -3.19 -23.59
C MET A 216 -9.32 -2.01 -23.23
N GLN A 217 -8.82 -1.28 -24.24
CA GLN A 217 -8.04 -0.07 -24.02
C GLN A 217 -8.89 1.01 -23.35
N ILE A 218 -10.12 1.24 -23.82
CA ILE A 218 -11.01 2.26 -23.21
C ILE A 218 -11.35 1.89 -21.76
N ALA A 219 -11.67 0.62 -21.48
CA ALA A 219 -11.95 0.16 -20.12
C ALA A 219 -10.73 0.35 -19.20
N ASN A 220 -9.53 -0.01 -19.67
CA ASN A 220 -8.30 0.16 -18.90
C ASN A 220 -7.94 1.65 -18.68
N ASP A 221 -8.14 2.49 -19.70
CA ASP A 221 -7.92 3.94 -19.61
C ASP A 221 -8.92 4.60 -18.64
N ALA A 222 -10.15 4.09 -18.55
CA ALA A 222 -11.14 4.55 -17.58
C ALA A 222 -10.77 4.18 -16.13
N LEU A 223 -10.16 3.01 -15.92
CA LEU A 223 -9.76 2.52 -14.60
C LEU A 223 -8.40 3.06 -14.13
N ARG A 224 -7.48 3.36 -15.06
CA ARG A 224 -6.12 3.80 -14.73
C ARG A 224 -6.07 4.97 -13.71
N PRO A 225 -6.87 6.04 -13.83
CA PRO A 225 -6.87 7.13 -12.86
C PRO A 225 -7.28 6.72 -11.44
N LEU A 226 -8.10 5.67 -11.28
CA LEU A 226 -8.55 5.22 -9.97
C LEU A 226 -7.40 4.73 -9.09
N THR A 227 -6.39 4.05 -9.67
CA THR A 227 -5.25 3.51 -8.92
C THR A 227 -4.52 4.59 -8.12
N GLY A 228 -4.24 5.74 -8.75
CA GLY A 228 -3.58 6.87 -8.09
C GLY A 228 -4.45 7.53 -7.01
N VAL A 229 -5.77 7.57 -7.21
CA VAL A 229 -6.72 8.15 -6.25
C VAL A 229 -6.94 7.23 -5.05
N VAL A 230 -7.09 5.91 -5.27
CA VAL A 230 -7.15 4.89 -4.20
C VAL A 230 -5.90 4.98 -3.32
N ARG A 231 -4.73 5.04 -3.96
CA ARG A 231 -3.46 5.21 -3.25
C ARG A 231 -3.43 6.49 -2.40
N SER A 232 -3.82 7.63 -2.98
CA SER A 232 -3.87 8.91 -2.25
C SER A 232 -4.85 8.87 -1.08
N ALA A 233 -5.98 8.19 -1.24
CA ALA A 233 -6.95 7.97 -0.16
C ALA A 233 -6.40 7.07 0.95
N ARG A 234 -5.68 6.00 0.61
CA ARG A 234 -4.97 5.14 1.59
C ARG A 234 -3.95 5.96 2.39
N LEU A 235 -3.10 6.73 1.71
CA LEU A 235 -2.10 7.58 2.37
C LEU A 235 -2.74 8.65 3.26
N ALA A 236 -3.81 9.32 2.80
CA ALA A 236 -4.53 10.32 3.60
C ALA A 236 -5.19 9.72 4.84
N ALA A 237 -5.82 8.55 4.69
CA ALA A 237 -6.48 7.85 5.79
C ALA A 237 -5.46 7.36 6.83
N VAL A 238 -4.39 6.70 6.40
CA VAL A 238 -3.32 6.25 7.30
C VAL A 238 -2.68 7.47 7.97
N GLY A 239 -2.32 8.52 7.23
CA GLY A 239 -1.76 9.75 7.81
C GLY A 239 -2.66 10.39 8.86
N ALA A 240 -3.98 10.40 8.65
CA ALA A 240 -4.94 10.92 9.63
C ALA A 240 -5.06 10.03 10.89
N ILE A 241 -4.96 8.70 10.74
CA ILE A 241 -4.91 7.77 11.87
C ILE A 241 -3.61 7.95 12.66
N LEU A 242 -2.48 8.08 11.96
CA LEU A 242 -1.20 8.33 12.62
C LEU A 242 -1.26 9.63 13.40
N GLN A 243 -1.70 10.72 12.78
CA GLN A 243 -1.76 12.02 13.45
C GLN A 243 -2.71 12.04 14.66
N SER A 244 -3.77 11.21 14.69
CA SER A 244 -4.74 11.26 15.79
C SER A 244 -4.19 10.74 17.12
N ALA A 245 -3.12 9.94 17.12
CA ALA A 245 -2.40 9.57 18.35
C ALA A 245 -1.65 10.75 19.00
N TRP A 246 -1.47 11.87 18.28
CA TRP A 246 -0.76 13.07 18.74
C TRP A 246 -1.67 14.29 18.88
N ARG A 247 -2.99 14.10 18.75
CA ARG A 247 -3.99 15.14 19.02
C ARG A 247 -4.61 14.84 20.38
N ASP A 248 -4.26 15.65 21.37
CA ASP A 248 -4.87 15.62 22.72
C ASP A 248 -6.40 15.79 22.67
#